data_AF-O06918-F1
#
_entry.id   AF-O06918-F1
#
_cell.length_a   1.000
_cell.length_b   1.000
_cell.length_c   1.000
_cell.angle_alpha   90.00
_cell.angle_beta   90.00
_cell.angle_gamma   90.00
#
_symmetry.space_group_name_H-M   'P 1'
#
loop_
_entity.id
_entity.type
_entity.pdbx_description
1 polymer ?
#
loop_
_entity_poly.entity_id
_entity_poly.type
_entity_poly.pdbx_seq_one_letter_code
_entity_poly.pdbx_strand_id
1 'polypeptide(L)'
;MMRYSSNKIYFIVYLGGKPVSFGVAKDVDEFERRRENIECLSDKIRVVKVGKKLFKRLRRQILEGEKKDFGMLKVNRRDLNVQV
;
A
#
# COMPACT_ATOMS: atom_id res chain seq x y z
N MET A 1 19.48 29.58 -1.17
CA MET A 1 18.72 28.52 -0.47
C MET A 1 18.30 27.46 -1.47
N MET A 2 19.05 26.34 -1.58
CA MET A 2 18.63 25.21 -2.41
C MET A 2 17.30 24.68 -1.87
N ARG A 3 16.23 24.82 -2.66
CA ARG A 3 14.97 24.14 -2.40
C ARG A 3 15.26 22.65 -2.53
N TYR A 4 15.31 21.93 -1.41
CA TYR A 4 15.18 20.48 -1.40
C TYR A 4 13.80 20.15 -1.97
N SER A 5 13.69 20.10 -3.30
CA SER A 5 12.54 19.53 -3.99
C SER A 5 12.50 18.09 -3.51
N SER A 6 11.55 17.81 -2.63
CA SER A 6 11.47 16.58 -1.86
C SER A 6 11.61 15.36 -2.78
N ASN A 7 12.80 14.74 -2.82
CA ASN A 7 13.15 13.54 -3.59
C ASN A 7 12.49 12.29 -2.99
N LYS A 8 11.20 12.40 -2.68
CA LYS A 8 10.38 11.30 -2.20
C LYS A 8 10.32 10.23 -3.29
N ILE A 9 10.72 9.02 -2.94
CA ILE A 9 10.59 7.86 -3.80
C ILE A 9 9.23 7.23 -3.52
N TYR A 10 8.36 7.26 -4.52
CA TYR A 10 7.05 6.62 -4.45
C TYR A 10 7.19 5.18 -4.93
N PHE A 11 6.57 4.24 -4.21
CA PHE A 11 6.61 2.83 -4.60
C PHE A 11 5.29 2.13 -4.36
N ILE A 12 5.08 1.03 -5.08
CA ILE A 12 3.90 0.17 -4.99
C ILE A 12 4.36 -1.24 -4.68
N VAL A 13 3.64 -1.90 -3.79
CA VAL A 13 3.82 -3.30 -3.44
C VAL A 13 2.81 -4.11 -4.26
N TYR A 14 3.32 -5.02 -5.07
CA TYR A 14 2.54 -5.96 -5.86
C TYR A 14 2.60 -7.33 -5.22
N LEU A 15 1.46 -8.01 -5.11
CA LEU A 15 1.37 -9.41 -4.72
C LEU A 15 0.73 -10.17 -5.88
N GLY A 16 1.47 -11.09 -6.51
CA GLY A 16 0.96 -11.85 -7.67
C GLY A 16 0.49 -10.95 -8.81
N GLY A 17 1.20 -9.84 -9.06
CA GLY A 17 0.88 -8.87 -10.12
C GLY A 17 -0.24 -7.88 -9.78
N LYS A 18 -0.91 -8.00 -8.63
CA LYS A 18 -1.93 -7.06 -8.17
C LYS A 18 -1.34 -6.04 -7.20
N PRO A 19 -1.63 -4.73 -7.34
CA PRO A 19 -1.18 -3.73 -6.38
C PRO A 19 -1.96 -3.91 -5.07
N VAL A 20 -1.26 -4.19 -3.98
CA VAL A 20 -1.86 -4.46 -2.66
C VAL A 20 -1.52 -3.41 -1.62
N SER A 21 -0.40 -2.71 -1.78
CA SER A 21 0.01 -1.66 -0.85
C SER A 21 0.88 -0.62 -1.55
N PHE A 22 1.14 0.49 -0.89
CA PHE A 22 1.88 1.61 -1.42
C PHE A 22 2.72 2.26 -0.32
N GLY A 23 3.80 2.92 -0.69
CA GLY A 23 4.64 3.62 0.26
C GLY A 23 5.44 4.77 -0.35
N VAL A 24 6.02 5.55 0.54
CA VAL A 24 6.89 6.67 0.18
C VAL A 24 8.13 6.62 1.05
N ALA A 25 9.29 6.67 0.42
CA ALA A 25 10.59 6.76 1.07
C ALA A 25 11.19 8.17 0.88
N LYS A 26 11.99 8.64 1.83
CA LYS A 26 12.68 9.95 1.81
C LYS A 26 13.94 9.92 0.94
N ASP A 27 14.57 8.77 0.82
CA ASP A 27 15.83 8.56 0.11
C ASP A 27 15.91 7.11 -0.44
N VAL A 28 16.99 6.82 -1.17
CA VAL A 28 17.24 5.50 -1.77
C VAL A 28 17.48 4.44 -0.70
N ASP A 29 18.20 4.76 0.39
CA ASP A 29 18.54 3.81 1.44
C ASP A 29 17.30 3.32 2.20
N GLU A 30 16.37 4.22 2.52
CA GLU A 30 15.09 3.84 3.11
C GLU A 30 14.24 3.03 2.14
N PHE A 31 14.27 3.37 0.84
CA PHE A 31 13.57 2.59 -0.15
C PHE A 31 14.10 1.15 -0.23
N GLU A 32 15.42 0.96 -0.37
CA GLU A 32 15.99 -0.39 -0.52
C GLU A 32 15.75 -1.21 0.76
N ARG A 33 15.94 -0.62 1.95
CA ARG A 33 15.61 -1.28 3.23
C ARG A 33 14.15 -1.72 3.31
N ARG A 34 13.21 -0.84 2.92
CA ARG A 34 11.78 -1.19 2.92
C ARG A 34 11.47 -2.25 1.87
N ARG A 35 12.09 -2.18 0.70
CA ARG A 35 11.95 -3.17 -0.36
C ARG A 35 12.39 -4.54 0.14
N GLU A 36 13.59 -4.66 0.69
CA GLU A 36 14.11 -5.93 1.23
C GLU A 36 13.18 -6.49 2.31
N ASN A 37 12.77 -5.66 3.27
CA ASN A 37 11.86 -6.06 4.35
C ASN A 37 10.47 -6.50 3.87
N ILE A 38 10.01 -6.01 2.73
CA ILE A 38 8.68 -6.34 2.19
C ILE A 38 8.77 -7.54 1.24
N GLU A 39 9.78 -7.58 0.36
CA GLU A 39 10.01 -8.69 -0.58
C GLU A 39 10.41 -9.97 0.17
N CYS A 40 11.05 -9.90 1.34
CA CYS A 40 11.38 -11.08 2.15
C CYS A 40 10.15 -11.80 2.72
N LEU A 41 8.97 -11.16 2.74
CA LEU A 41 7.75 -11.76 3.26
C LEU A 41 7.18 -12.85 2.34
N SER A 42 7.45 -12.77 1.03
CA SER A 42 7.00 -13.76 0.05
C SER A 42 7.65 -13.53 -1.30
N ASP A 43 8.05 -14.60 -1.98
CA ASP A 43 8.58 -14.55 -3.37
C ASP A 43 7.58 -13.99 -4.40
N LYS A 44 6.30 -13.91 -4.03
CA LYS A 44 5.24 -13.32 -4.87
C LYS A 44 5.12 -11.81 -4.72
N ILE A 45 5.84 -11.22 -3.77
CA ILE A 45 5.83 -9.79 -3.50
C ILE A 45 6.91 -9.10 -4.32
N ARG A 46 6.55 -7.99 -4.97
CA ARG A 46 7.50 -7.10 -5.65
C ARG A 46 7.24 -5.65 -5.27
N VAL A 47 8.30 -4.93 -4.93
CA VAL A 47 8.24 -3.52 -4.59
C VAL A 47 8.85 -2.70 -5.73
N VAL A 48 8.03 -1.89 -6.39
CA VAL A 48 8.41 -1.21 -7.61
C VAL A 48 8.39 0.31 -7.40
N LYS A 49 9.49 0.98 -7.74
CA LYS A 49 9.57 2.45 -7.81
C LYS A 49 8.64 2.95 -8.91
N VAL A 50 7.82 3.94 -8.61
CA VAL A 50 6.86 4.51 -9.57
C VAL A 50 6.92 6.04 -9.57
N GLY A 51 6.56 6.64 -10.70
CA GLY A 51 6.34 8.09 -10.76
C GLY A 51 5.10 8.52 -9.96
N LYS A 52 5.09 9.77 -9.50
CA LYS A 52 3.99 10.38 -8.70
C LYS A 52 2.59 10.22 -9.33
N LYS A 53 2.49 10.30 -10.67
CA LYS A 53 1.20 10.15 -11.39
C LYS A 53 0.65 8.73 -11.24
N LEU A 54 1.49 7.72 -11.46
CA LEU A 54 1.11 6.31 -11.32
C LEU A 54 0.83 5.96 -9.86
N PHE A 55 1.64 6.45 -8.93
CA PHE A 55 1.42 6.30 -7.50
C PHE A 55 0.04 6.78 -7.06
N LYS A 56 -0.36 8.00 -7.45
CA LYS A 56 -1.69 8.54 -7.11
C LYS A 56 -2.83 7.66 -7.63
N ARG A 57 -2.70 7.13 -8.86
CA ARG A 57 -3.69 6.25 -9.48
C ARG A 57 -3.81 4.93 -8.72
N LEU A 58 -2.70 4.25 -8.47
CA LEU A 58 -2.67 2.94 -7.81
C LEU A 58 -3.05 3.05 -6.33
N ARG A 59 -2.59 4.09 -5.63
CA ARG A 59 -3.04 4.40 -4.25
C ARG A 59 -4.56 4.50 -4.17
N ARG A 60 -5.19 5.21 -5.11
CA ARG A 60 -6.66 5.33 -5.15
C ARG A 60 -7.32 3.95 -5.34
N GLN A 61 -6.80 3.13 -6.25
CA GLN A 61 -7.31 1.78 -6.48
C GLN A 61 -7.18 0.87 -5.25
N ILE A 62 -6.04 0.91 -4.56
CA ILE A 62 -5.81 0.13 -3.33
C ILE A 62 -6.80 0.56 -2.25
N LEU A 63 -6.92 1.86 -1.97
CA LEU A 63 -7.84 2.40 -0.95
C LEU A 63 -9.32 2.15 -1.29
N GLU A 64 -9.69 2.18 -2.57
CA GLU A 64 -11.05 1.84 -3.03
C GLU A 64 -11.33 0.33 -2.95
N GLY A 65 -10.31 -0.51 -3.15
CA GLY A 65 -10.38 -1.96 -2.95
C GLY A 65 -10.63 -2.30 -1.49
N GLU A 66 -9.86 -1.72 -0.57
CA GLU A 66 -10.03 -1.94 0.87
C GLU A 66 -11.44 -1.55 1.34
N LYS A 67 -12.00 -0.44 0.84
CA LYS A 67 -13.37 -0.04 1.18
C LYS A 67 -14.42 -1.06 0.76
N LYS A 68 -14.21 -1.82 -0.32
CA LYS A 68 -15.14 -2.87 -0.74
C LYS A 68 -15.03 -4.09 0.15
N ASP A 69 -13.82 -4.47 0.55
CA ASP A 69 -13.59 -5.59 1.47
C ASP A 69 -14.12 -5.28 2.89
N PHE A 70 -13.88 -4.07 3.42
CA PHE A 70 -14.44 -3.65 4.72
C PHE A 70 -15.93 -3.33 4.66
N GLY A 71 -16.47 -2.93 3.50
CA GLY A 71 -17.90 -2.64 3.30
C GLY A 71 -18.81 -3.87 3.37
N MET A 72 -18.26 -5.09 3.26
CA MET A 72 -18.99 -6.35 3.47
C MET A 72 -18.94 -6.86 4.91
N LEU A 73 -18.20 -6.22 5.82
CA LEU A 73 -18.43 -6.36 7.26
C LEU A 73 -19.65 -5.54 7.70
N LYS A 74 -20.79 -5.71 7.02
CA LYS A 74 -22.08 -5.47 7.65
C LYS A 74 -22.31 -6.63 8.60
N VAL A 75 -21.68 -6.56 9.77
CA VAL A 75 -22.18 -7.29 10.93
C VAL A 75 -23.60 -6.79 11.11
N ASN A 76 -24.59 -7.63 10.78
CA ASN A 76 -25.96 -7.36 11.14
C ASN A 76 -25.92 -7.19 12.66
N ARG A 77 -26.27 -6.00 13.16
CA ARG A 77 -26.41 -5.75 14.61
C ARG A 77 -27.33 -6.77 15.30
N ARG A 78 -28.16 -7.49 14.53
CA ARG A 78 -29.00 -8.61 15.01
C ARG A 78 -28.21 -9.84 15.42
N ASP A 79 -27.04 -10.12 14.85
CA ASP A 79 -26.24 -11.30 15.19
C ASP A 79 -25.35 -11.09 16.44
N LEU A 80 -25.15 -9.85 16.88
CA LEU A 80 -24.35 -9.52 18.08
C LEU A 80 -25.15 -9.53 19.39
N ASN A 81 -26.46 -9.81 19.33
CA ASN A 81 -27.34 -9.81 20.51
C ASN A 81 -27.51 -11.22 21.11
N VAL A 82 -26.42 -11.99 21.20
CA VAL A 82 -26.38 -13.19 22.04
C VAL A 82 -26.36 -12.71 23.49
N GLN A 83 -27.53 -12.79 24.13
CA GLN A 83 -27.69 -12.62 25.57
C GLN A 83 -26.76 -13.59 26.30
N VAL A 84 -25.90 -13.05 27.15
CA VAL A 84 -25.48 -13.68 28.40
C VAL A 84 -26.14 -12.88 29.51
#